data_AF-A0A1Y1LX11-F1
#
_entry.id   AF-A0A1Y1LX11-F1
#
_cell.length_a   1.000
_cell.length_b   1.000
_cell.length_c   1.000
_cell.angle_alpha   90.00
_cell.angle_beta   90.00
_cell.angle_gamma   90.00
#
_symmetry.space_group_name_H-M   'P 1'
#
loop_
_entity.id
_entity.type
_entity.pdbx_description
1 polymer ?
#
loop_
_entity_poly.entity_id
_entity_poly.type
_entity_poly.pdbx_seq_one_letter_code
_entity_poly.pdbx_strand_id
1 'polypeptide(L)'
;RKRCKMKASGKLRRFRIIGRRLPSDKDRSPPLYRMTIFAPDHVVAKSRFWYFLKRLKKVKKANGEIVDLKQVSEKNPNAKVKNYGIWLRYNSRTGTHNM
;
A
#
# COMPACT_ATOMS: atom_id res chain seq x y z
N ARG A 1 22.52 10.56 12.84
CA ARG A 1 22.27 9.92 11.51
C ARG A 1 21.02 9.04 11.59
N LYS A 2 19.86 9.48 11.06
CA LYS A 2 18.67 8.60 10.98
C LYS A 2 18.98 7.47 9.97
N ARG A 3 19.28 6.27 10.45
CA ARG A 3 19.36 5.07 9.59
C ARG A 3 18.03 4.95 8.85
N CYS A 4 18.07 5.03 7.52
CA CYS A 4 16.92 4.69 6.69
C CYS A 4 16.74 3.17 6.79
N LYS A 5 15.85 2.71 7.68
CA LYS A 5 15.51 1.29 7.77
C LYS A 5 14.81 0.90 6.46
N MET A 6 15.39 -0.03 5.70
CA MET A 6 14.75 -0.56 4.49
C MET A 6 13.34 -1.01 4.82
N LYS A 7 12.34 -0.46 4.10
CA LYS A 7 10.92 -0.79 4.31
C LYS A 7 10.48 -2.04 3.54
N ALA A 8 11.32 -2.51 2.62
CA ALA A 8 11.16 -3.73 1.85
C ALA A 8 12.40 -4.58 2.13
N SER A 9 12.27 -5.52 3.07
CA SER A 9 13.29 -6.50 3.40
C SER A 9 12.67 -7.89 3.32
N GLY A 10 13.36 -8.83 2.68
CA GLY A 10 12.88 -10.20 2.51
C GLY A 10 11.85 -10.37 1.39
N LYS A 11 11.20 -11.54 1.36
CA LYS A 11 10.22 -11.91 0.33
C LYS A 11 8.95 -11.08 0.47
N LEU A 12 8.67 -10.25 -0.53
CA LEU A 12 7.46 -9.44 -0.56
C LEU A 12 6.24 -10.28 -0.92
N ARG A 13 5.15 -10.04 -0.20
CA ARG A 13 3.83 -10.60 -0.44
C ARG A 13 2.90 -9.51 -0.93
N ARG A 14 1.97 -9.88 -1.81
CA ARG A 14 0.97 -8.95 -2.35
C ARG A 14 -0.26 -8.93 -1.44
N PHE A 15 -0.61 -7.76 -0.94
CA PHE A 15 -1.79 -7.52 -0.13
C PHE A 15 -2.77 -6.61 -0.87
N ARG A 16 -4.03 -7.00 -0.91
CA ARG A 16 -5.14 -6.14 -1.29
C ARG A 16 -5.72 -5.55 -0.01
N ILE A 17 -5.66 -4.24 0.13
CA ILE A 17 -6.20 -3.52 1.29
C ILE A 17 -7.29 -2.58 0.82
N ILE A 18 -8.44 -2.62 1.49
CA ILE A 18 -9.55 -1.69 1.29
C ILE A 18 -9.73 -0.92 2.59
N GLY A 19 -9.79 0.41 2.50
CA GLY A 19 -10.05 1.26 3.65
C GLY A 19 -10.85 2.50 3.26
N ARG A 20 -11.42 3.14 4.27
CA ARG A 20 -12.25 4.34 4.12
C ARG A 20 -12.03 5.30 5.28
N ARG A 21 -12.55 6.51 5.15
CA ARG A 21 -12.71 7.42 6.28
C ARG A 21 -13.80 6.85 7.21
N LEU A 22 -13.72 7.15 8.50
CA LEU A 22 -14.83 6.82 9.41
C LEU A 22 -16.08 7.60 8.98
N PRO A 23 -17.25 6.93 8.93
CA PRO A 23 -18.54 7.61 8.71
C PRO A 23 -18.75 8.71 9.75
N SER A 24 -19.38 9.80 9.34
CA SER A 24 -19.77 10.93 10.21
C SER A 24 -21.15 11.42 9.82
N ASP A 25 -21.80 12.22 10.67
CA ASP A 25 -23.15 12.74 10.36
C ASP A 25 -23.21 13.52 9.04
N LYS A 26 -22.10 14.18 8.68
CA LYS A 26 -21.94 14.93 7.42
C LYS A 26 -21.68 14.04 6.20
N ASP A 27 -21.11 12.85 6.41
CA ASP A 27 -20.78 11.89 5.36
C ASP A 27 -20.96 10.47 5.90
N ARG A 28 -22.18 9.96 5.76
CA ARG A 28 -22.60 8.65 6.28
C ARG A 28 -22.00 7.49 5.49
N SER A 29 -21.67 7.71 4.21
CA SER A 29 -21.19 6.67 3.30
C SER A 29 -19.90 7.11 2.59
N PRO A 30 -18.78 7.22 3.32
CA PRO A 30 -17.53 7.66 2.73
C PRO A 30 -17.01 6.63 1.70
N PRO A 31 -16.31 7.10 0.64
CA PRO A 31 -15.83 6.23 -0.43
C PRO A 31 -14.79 5.22 0.07
N LEU A 32 -14.84 4.03 -0.51
CA LEU A 32 -13.89 2.95 -0.27
C LEU A 32 -12.69 3.07 -1.22
N TYR A 33 -11.48 2.99 -0.68
CA TYR A 33 -10.24 3.02 -1.44
C TYR A 33 -9.54 1.66 -1.38
N ARG A 34 -9.26 1.10 -2.55
CA ARG A 34 -8.54 -0.17 -2.71
C ARG A 34 -7.12 0.08 -3.18
N MET A 35 -6.14 -0.53 -2.51
CA MET A 35 -4.73 -0.49 -2.92
C MET A 35 -4.12 -1.89 -2.94
N THR A 36 -3.22 -2.12 -3.89
CA THR A 36 -2.34 -3.29 -3.93
C THR A 36 -1.00 -2.89 -3.31
N ILE A 37 -0.65 -3.50 -2.18
CA ILE A 37 0.55 -3.20 -1.42
C ILE A 37 1.45 -4.43 -1.40
N PHE A 38 2.72 -4.25 -1.78
CA PHE A 38 3.75 -5.28 -1.64
C PHE A 38 4.52 -5.03 -0.33
N ALA A 39 4.50 -6.00 0.58
CA ALA A 39 5.08 -5.90 1.91
C ALA A 39 5.51 -7.27 2.45
N PRO A 40 6.46 -7.33 3.41
CA PRO A 40 6.86 -8.59 4.03
C PRO A 40 5.73 -9.21 4.87
N ASP A 41 4.91 -8.39 5.51
CA ASP A 41 3.80 -8.83 6.37
C ASP A 41 2.61 -7.85 6.32
N HIS A 42 1.51 -8.24 6.95
CA HIS A 42 0.27 -7.46 6.97
C HIS A 42 0.39 -6.17 7.80
N VAL A 43 1.27 -6.11 8.81
CA VAL A 43 1.47 -4.92 9.66
C VAL A 43 2.15 -3.81 8.87
N VAL A 44 3.23 -4.15 8.16
CA VAL A 44 3.92 -3.25 7.23
C VAL A 44 2.99 -2.87 6.09
N ALA A 45 2.17 -3.80 5.59
CA ALA A 45 1.17 -3.50 4.55
C ALA A 45 0.16 -2.43 5.01
N LYS A 46 -0.42 -2.57 6.21
CA LYS A 46 -1.30 -1.54 6.81
C LYS A 46 -0.60 -0.19 6.94
N SER A 47 0.65 -0.18 7.41
CA SER A 47 1.44 1.05 7.54
C SER A 47 1.67 1.76 6.21
N ARG A 48 2.01 1.01 5.15
CA ARG A 48 2.20 1.54 3.80
C ARG A 48 0.88 2.03 3.17
N PHE A 49 -0.22 1.33 3.40
CA PHE A 49 -1.55 1.79 2.99
C PHE A 49 -1.85 3.18 3.53
N TRP A 50 -1.73 3.38 4.85
CA TRP A 50 -1.96 4.70 5.47
C TRP A 50 -0.99 5.78 4.99
N TYR A 51 0.27 5.42 4.72
CA TYR A 51 1.26 6.35 4.15
C TYR A 51 0.79 6.89 2.79
N PHE A 52 0.32 6.01 1.89
CA PHE A 52 -0.16 6.44 0.57
C PHE A 52 -1.51 7.14 0.66
N LEU A 53 -2.44 6.64 1.46
CA LEU A 53 -3.77 7.23 1.59
C LEU A 53 -3.72 8.65 2.15
N LYS A 54 -2.80 8.92 3.09
CA LYS A 54 -2.53 10.27 3.59
C LYS A 54 -2.06 11.21 2.48
N ARG A 55 -1.18 10.75 1.57
CA ARG A 55 -0.64 11.56 0.47
C ARG A 55 -1.67 11.82 -0.63
N LEU A 56 -2.52 10.83 -0.92
CA LEU A 56 -3.47 10.90 -2.04
C LEU A 56 -4.81 11.52 -1.65
N LYS A 57 -5.34 11.18 -0.46
CA LYS A 57 -6.71 11.53 -0.03
C LYS A 57 -6.76 12.27 1.30
N LYS A 58 -5.60 12.63 1.88
CA LYS A 58 -5.49 13.34 3.18
C LYS A 58 -6.16 12.61 4.35
N VAL A 59 -6.43 11.31 4.23
CA VAL A 59 -7.02 10.49 5.30
C VAL A 59 -5.91 9.93 6.19
N LYS A 60 -6.06 10.11 7.51
CA LYS A 60 -5.14 9.59 8.52
C LYS A 60 -5.72 8.31 9.14
N LYS A 61 -4.85 7.43 9.65
CA LYS A 61 -5.24 6.24 10.41
C LYS A 61 -6.21 6.54 11.55
N ALA A 62 -6.05 7.69 12.23
CA ALA A 62 -6.93 8.06 13.35
C ALA A 62 -8.39 8.30 12.93
N ASN A 63 -8.62 8.76 11.70
CA ASN A 63 -9.94 9.14 11.21
C ASN A 63 -10.45 8.18 10.12
N GLY A 64 -9.88 6.98 10.05
CA GLY A 64 -10.20 6.01 9.02
C GLY A 64 -10.02 4.59 9.51
N GLU A 65 -10.65 3.68 8.80
CA GLU A 65 -10.62 2.25 9.11
C GLU A 65 -10.22 1.43 7.87
N ILE A 66 -9.68 0.24 8.13
CA ILE A 66 -9.43 -0.77 7.09
C ILE A 66 -10.61 -1.73 7.13
N VAL A 67 -11.31 -1.84 6.01
CA VAL A 67 -12.52 -2.65 5.87
C VAL A 67 -12.16 -4.09 5.48
N ASP A 68 -11.19 -4.26 4.58
CA ASP A 68 -10.72 -5.58 4.15
C ASP A 68 -9.19 -5.58 4.03
N LEU A 69 -8.57 -6.68 4.45
CA LEU A 69 -7.16 -6.97 4.20
C LEU A 69 -7.04 -8.42 3.78
N LYS A 70 -6.63 -8.65 2.54
CA LYS A 70 -6.43 -9.97 1.97
C LYS A 70 -5.05 -10.13 1.37
N GLN A 71 -4.32 -11.18 1.73
CA GLN A 71 -3.13 -11.59 0.99
C GLN A 71 -3.58 -12.24 -0.32
N VAL A 72 -3.06 -11.78 -1.45
CA VAL A 72 -3.43 -12.30 -2.78
C VAL A 72 -2.26 -13.06 -3.37
N SER A 73 -2.39 -14.38 -3.45
CA SER A 73 -1.45 -15.24 -4.18
C SER A 73 -1.56 -15.03 -5.68
N GLU A 74 -0.50 -15.39 -6.40
CA GLU A 74 -0.55 -15.42 -7.85
C GLU A 74 -1.56 -16.49 -8.32
N LYS A 75 -2.38 -16.15 -9.32
CA LYS A 75 -3.47 -17.03 -9.78
C LYS A 75 -2.94 -18.39 -10.28
N ASN A 76 -1.87 -18.35 -11.07
CA ASN A 76 -1.22 -19.53 -11.59
C ASN A 76 0.27 -19.48 -11.20
N PRO A 77 0.65 -20.04 -10.03
CA PRO A 77 2.04 -20.06 -9.58
C PRO A 77 2.92 -21.01 -10.44
N ASN A 78 2.31 -22.03 -11.04
CA ASN A 78 2.99 -23.01 -11.91
C ASN A 78 2.91 -22.64 -13.40
N ALA A 79 2.41 -21.44 -13.73
CA ALA A 79 2.35 -20.99 -15.11
C ALA A 79 3.74 -20.68 -15.67
N LYS A 80 3.83 -20.67 -17.00
CA LYS A 80 4.99 -20.21 -17.79
C LYS A 80 5.52 -18.86 -17.30
N VAL A 81 6.82 -18.63 -17.51
CA VAL A 81 7.53 -17.38 -17.22
C VAL A 81 6.75 -16.17 -17.77
N LYS A 82 6.60 -15.12 -16.95
CA LYS A 82 5.85 -13.90 -17.29
C LYS A 82 6.77 -12.69 -17.24
N ASN A 83 6.56 -11.77 -18.18
CA ASN A 83 7.20 -10.47 -18.18
C ASN A 83 6.35 -9.48 -17.38
N TYR A 84 6.96 -8.77 -16.43
CA TYR A 84 6.31 -7.78 -15.59
C TYR A 84 6.91 -6.39 -15.82
N GLY A 85 6.08 -5.43 -16.20
CA GLY A 85 6.43 -4.01 -16.16
C GLY A 85 6.15 -3.43 -14.78
N ILE A 86 7.12 -2.71 -14.21
CA ILE A 86 6.97 -2.04 -12.91
C ILE A 86 7.28 -0.56 -13.11
N TRP A 87 6.28 0.28 -12.87
CA TRP A 87 6.47 1.72 -12.73
C TRP A 87 6.85 2.03 -11.29
N LEU A 88 7.95 2.74 -11.12
CA LEU A 88 8.47 3.13 -9.83
C LEU A 88 8.81 4.61 -9.80
N ARG A 89 8.71 5.18 -8.60
CA ARG A 89 9.23 6.50 -8.28
C ARG A 89 10.16 6.35 -7.09
N TYR A 90 11.39 6.83 -7.23
CA TYR A 90 12.40 6.75 -6.18
C TYR A 90 13.03 8.12 -5.92
N ASN A 91 13.58 8.27 -4.71
CA ASN A 91 14.35 9.44 -4.33
C ASN A 91 15.83 9.07 -4.40
N SER A 92 16.59 9.78 -5.22
CA SER A 92 18.05 9.73 -5.27
C SER A 92 18.65 10.66 -4.21
N ARG A 93 19.97 10.83 -4.22
CA ARG A 93 20.65 11.84 -3.39
C ARG A 93 20.35 13.27 -3.86
N THR A 94 19.98 13.43 -5.14
CA THR A 94 19.86 14.72 -5.82
C THR A 94 18.43 15.09 -6.21
N GLY A 95 17.47 14.15 -6.14
CA GLY A 95 16.10 14.45 -6.55
C GLY A 95 15.15 13.26 -6.50
N THR A 96 13.96 13.43 -7.10
CA THR A 96 12.95 12.37 -7.28
C THR A 96 12.84 12.02 -8.75
N HIS A 97 12.90 10.73 -9.08
CA HIS A 97 12.90 10.25 -10.46
C HIS A 97 11.83 9.18 -10.67
N ASN A 98 11.27 9.13 -11.88
CA ASN A 98 10.35 8.08 -12.33
C ASN A 98 11.11 7.10 -13.23
N MET A 99 10.80 5.81 -13.11
CA MET A 99 11.31 4.74 -13.96
C MET A 99 10.18 3.75 -14.24
#